data_AF-A0A6J8DUE3-F1
#
_entry.id   AF-A0A6J8DUE3-F1
#
_cell.length_a   1.000
_cell.length_b   1.000
_cell.length_c   1.000
_cell.angle_alpha   90.00
_cell.angle_beta   90.00
_cell.angle_gamma   90.00
#
_symmetry.space_group_name_H-M   'P 1'
#
loop_
_entity.id
_entity.type
_entity.pdbx_description
1 polymer ?
#
loop_
_entity_poly.entity_id
_entity_poly.type
_entity_poly.pdbx_seq_one_letter_code
_entity_poly.pdbx_strand_id
1 'polypeptide(L)'
;MESEEEQDDQDVGCSLDQMLDEVDEDFFLELEKEYEEDKKFGPEIDSAMAKLAETAIEKPLKDEEYQKLTDKYLVPLVNRELWKVLKTKREGDVAMQKVSQTCSSALVMVLKALNIIKTKGDMSETKPIFKDLFKVLTHGICTANRKRKQMIRPIVPGKYRRLCEVDTPVTEFLFGDNLDEKVDKLDKDDKRSDKLSMESGGVF
;
A
#
# COMPACT_ATOMS: atom_id res chain seq x y z
N MET A 1 41.21 -58.60 -46.68
CA MET A 1 40.53 -57.95 -47.81
C MET A 1 39.06 -57.94 -47.40
N GLU A 2 38.40 -56.78 -47.53
CA GLU A 2 37.18 -56.33 -46.82
C GLU A 2 37.55 -55.72 -45.44
N SER A 3 37.53 -54.41 -45.13
CA SER A 3 36.77 -53.20 -45.58
C SER A 3 35.26 -53.43 -45.48
N GLU A 4 34.39 -52.66 -44.84
CA GLU A 4 34.27 -51.32 -44.24
C GLU A 4 33.42 -51.49 -42.94
N GLU A 5 33.18 -50.55 -42.03
CA GLU A 5 32.34 -49.35 -42.18
C GLU A 5 32.56 -48.39 -41.01
N GLU A 6 32.63 -47.11 -41.38
CA GLU A 6 32.53 -45.94 -40.52
C GLU A 6 31.20 -45.93 -39.76
N GLN A 7 31.25 -45.54 -38.48
CA GLN A 7 30.10 -44.99 -37.77
C GLN A 7 30.46 -43.57 -37.36
N ASP A 8 29.90 -42.61 -38.11
CA ASP A 8 29.77 -41.20 -37.78
C ASP A 8 28.92 -41.06 -36.50
N ASP A 9 29.56 -40.82 -35.37
CA ASP A 9 28.90 -40.23 -34.22
C ASP A 9 29.10 -38.71 -34.28
N GLN A 10 28.11 -38.03 -34.85
CA GLN A 10 27.85 -36.61 -34.63
C GLN A 10 27.52 -36.41 -33.15
N ASP A 11 28.54 -36.16 -32.33
CA ASP A 11 28.32 -35.63 -31.00
C ASP A 11 27.97 -34.14 -31.12
N VAL A 12 26.67 -33.86 -31.26
CA VAL A 12 26.07 -32.56 -30.99
C VAL A 12 26.04 -32.36 -29.48
N GLY A 13 27.20 -32.43 -28.86
CA GLY A 13 27.44 -31.98 -27.50
C GLY A 13 27.86 -30.54 -27.57
N CYS A 14 26.89 -29.61 -27.64
CA CYS A 14 27.15 -28.26 -27.15
C CYS A 14 27.41 -28.41 -25.66
N SER A 15 28.66 -28.72 -25.31
CA SER A 15 29.04 -28.99 -23.94
C SER A 15 28.77 -27.72 -23.17
N LEU A 16 27.90 -27.83 -22.19
CA LEU A 16 27.57 -26.77 -21.23
C LEU A 16 28.84 -26.20 -20.58
N ASP A 17 29.94 -26.96 -20.59
CA ASP A 17 31.27 -26.55 -20.14
C ASP A 17 31.86 -25.40 -20.98
N GLN A 18 31.64 -25.37 -22.30
CA GLN A 18 32.11 -24.27 -23.15
C GLN A 18 31.34 -22.96 -22.96
N MET A 19 30.15 -23.00 -22.35
CA MET A 19 29.42 -21.78 -21.96
C MET A 19 29.84 -21.26 -20.57
N LEU A 20 30.45 -22.11 -19.73
CA LEU A 20 30.86 -21.74 -18.37
C LEU A 20 32.25 -21.10 -18.31
N ASP A 21 33.10 -21.34 -19.31
CA ASP A 21 34.46 -20.77 -19.38
C ASP A 21 34.48 -19.28 -19.80
N GLU A 22 33.36 -18.70 -20.24
CA GLU A 22 33.19 -17.25 -20.49
C GLU A 22 32.37 -16.54 -19.40
N VAL A 23 32.20 -17.16 -18.23
CA VAL A 23 31.63 -16.47 -17.08
C VAL A 23 32.78 -15.90 -16.25
N ASP A 24 33.33 -14.78 -16.72
CA ASP A 24 34.40 -14.05 -16.03
C ASP A 24 33.91 -13.56 -14.64
N GLU A 25 34.82 -13.35 -13.70
CA GLU A 25 34.55 -12.70 -12.41
C GLU A 25 33.80 -11.38 -12.61
N ASP A 26 34.04 -10.69 -13.73
CA ASP A 26 33.31 -9.50 -14.16
C ASP A 26 31.80 -9.75 -14.37
N PHE A 27 31.38 -10.91 -14.91
CA PHE A 27 29.97 -11.26 -15.05
C PHE A 27 29.31 -11.46 -13.68
N PHE A 28 30.00 -12.15 -12.76
CA PHE A 28 29.49 -12.33 -11.40
C PHE A 28 29.46 -11.00 -10.64
N LEU A 29 30.44 -10.10 -10.81
CA LEU A 29 30.46 -8.75 -10.22
C LEU A 29 29.37 -7.83 -10.80
N GLU A 30 29.07 -7.96 -12.09
CA GLU A 30 28.01 -7.20 -12.76
C GLU A 30 26.62 -7.70 -12.31
N LEU A 31 26.47 -9.02 -12.14
CA LEU A 31 25.29 -9.63 -11.51
C LEU A 31 25.18 -9.23 -10.03
N GLU A 32 26.30 -9.21 -9.29
CA GLU A 32 26.33 -8.79 -7.89
C GLU A 32 25.89 -7.34 -7.74
N LYS A 33 26.28 -6.44 -8.65
CA LYS A 33 25.80 -5.05 -8.71
C LYS A 33 24.31 -4.93 -9.09
N GLU A 34 23.78 -5.86 -9.87
CA GLU A 34 22.34 -5.94 -10.18
C GLU A 34 21.51 -6.39 -8.97
N TYR A 35 22.10 -7.21 -8.08
CA TYR A 35 21.47 -7.72 -6.86
C TYR A 35 21.92 -7.00 -5.57
N GLU A 36 22.91 -6.10 -5.64
CA GLU A 36 23.01 -4.92 -4.79
C GLU A 36 21.77 -4.08 -5.09
N GLU A 37 20.63 -4.52 -4.58
CA GLU A 37 19.55 -3.62 -4.24
C GLU A 37 20.22 -2.58 -3.35
N ASP A 38 20.57 -1.46 -3.97
CA ASP A 38 20.85 -0.16 -3.40
C ASP A 38 19.59 0.22 -2.61
N LYS A 39 19.29 -0.52 -1.54
CA LYS A 39 18.48 -0.10 -0.41
C LYS A 39 19.31 0.99 0.22
N LYS A 40 19.34 2.13 -0.46
CA LYS A 40 19.95 3.35 0.03
C LYS A 40 19.15 3.68 1.28
N PHE A 41 19.74 3.34 2.41
CA PHE A 41 19.38 3.97 3.66
C PHE A 41 19.45 5.48 3.42
N GLY A 42 18.55 6.23 4.05
CA GLY A 42 18.53 7.69 3.89
C GLY A 42 19.90 8.32 4.14
N PRO A 43 20.10 9.59 3.75
CA PRO A 43 21.35 10.29 4.01
C PRO A 43 21.77 10.14 5.47
N GLU A 44 23.08 10.13 5.71
CA GLU A 44 23.63 10.00 7.05
C GLU A 44 22.99 11.05 7.99
N ILE A 45 22.32 10.56 9.04
CA ILE A 45 21.76 11.39 10.10
C ILE A 45 22.70 11.37 11.29
N ASP A 46 22.62 12.42 12.12
CA ASP A 46 23.40 12.48 13.36
C ASP A 46 23.22 11.20 14.20
N SER A 47 24.34 10.64 14.67
CA SER A 47 24.36 9.35 15.34
C SER A 47 23.53 9.32 16.64
N ALA A 48 23.37 10.45 17.33
CA ALA A 48 22.52 10.52 18.51
C ALA A 48 21.03 10.51 18.11
N MET A 49 20.67 11.16 17.00
CA MET A 49 19.31 11.09 16.45
C MET A 49 18.94 9.68 15.98
N ALA A 50 19.87 8.98 15.32
CA ALA A 50 19.67 7.58 14.91
C ALA A 50 19.40 6.68 16.12
N LYS A 51 20.28 6.72 17.12
CA LYS A 51 20.14 5.94 18.37
C LYS A 51 18.85 6.25 19.12
N LEU A 52 18.43 7.52 19.13
CA LEU A 52 17.17 7.92 19.72
C LEU A 52 15.98 7.28 19.00
N ALA A 53 15.97 7.30 17.67
CA ALA A 53 14.91 6.70 16.87
C ALA A 53 14.84 5.18 17.10
N GLU A 54 15.98 4.49 17.10
CA GLU A 54 16.08 3.06 17.41
C GLU A 54 15.52 2.74 18.80
N THR A 55 15.97 3.49 19.82
CA THR A 55 15.50 3.30 21.20
C THR A 55 13.98 3.54 21.31
N ALA A 56 13.45 4.54 20.62
CA ALA A 56 12.02 4.86 20.65
C ALA A 56 11.15 3.80 19.95
N ILE A 57 11.70 3.11 18.95
CA ILE A 57 11.03 1.98 18.28
C ILE A 57 11.04 0.74 19.17
N GLU A 58 12.16 0.45 19.83
CA GLU A 58 12.27 -0.70 20.75
C GLU A 58 11.44 -0.52 22.02
N LYS A 59 11.36 0.72 22.53
CA LYS A 59 10.68 1.07 23.78
C LYS A 59 9.60 2.10 23.47
N PRO A 60 8.47 1.68 22.86
CA PRO A 60 7.40 2.58 22.50
C PRO A 60 6.79 3.24 23.74
N LEU A 61 6.16 4.38 23.53
CA LEU A 61 5.42 5.11 24.56
C LEU A 61 4.34 4.24 25.21
N LYS A 62 4.00 4.54 26.47
CA LYS A 62 2.83 3.94 27.12
C LYS A 62 1.56 4.39 26.40
N ASP A 63 0.53 3.53 26.39
CA ASP A 63 -0.73 3.79 25.70
C ASP A 63 -1.37 5.14 26.06
N GLU A 64 -1.35 5.52 27.35
CA GLU A 64 -1.91 6.80 27.80
C GLU A 64 -1.15 8.02 27.27
N GLU A 65 0.17 7.92 27.12
CA GLU A 65 1.02 8.99 26.58
C GLU A 65 0.83 9.11 25.07
N TYR A 66 0.75 7.97 24.39
CA TYR A 66 0.45 7.88 22.98
C TYR A 66 -0.95 8.44 22.64
N GLN A 67 -1.99 8.07 23.40
CA GLN A 67 -3.37 8.53 23.19
C GLN A 67 -3.51 10.05 23.31
N LYS A 68 -2.80 10.69 24.26
CA LYS A 68 -2.76 12.16 24.40
C LYS A 68 -2.27 12.88 23.13
N LEU A 69 -1.45 12.21 22.31
CA LEU A 69 -0.92 12.74 21.06
C LEU A 69 -1.87 12.50 19.87
N THR A 70 -2.64 11.42 19.87
CA THR A 70 -3.38 10.94 18.69
C THR A 70 -4.89 11.13 18.75
N ASP A 71 -5.51 11.16 19.94
CA ASP A 71 -6.97 11.22 20.11
C ASP A 71 -7.62 12.50 19.56
N LYS A 72 -6.81 13.54 19.30
CA LYS A 72 -7.27 14.85 18.82
C LYS A 72 -7.62 14.86 17.34
N TYR A 73 -7.20 13.84 16.58
CA TYR A 73 -7.35 13.81 15.13
C TYR A 73 -8.17 12.61 14.71
N LEU A 74 -9.27 12.89 14.01
CA LEU A 74 -10.18 11.87 13.52
C LEU A 74 -9.72 11.33 12.18
N VAL A 75 -9.99 10.04 11.94
CA VAL A 75 -9.78 9.37 10.67
C VAL A 75 -11.10 8.81 10.15
N PRO A 76 -11.21 8.52 8.84
CA PRO A 76 -12.46 8.04 8.28
C PRO A 76 -12.94 6.76 8.95
N LEU A 77 -14.18 6.79 9.45
CA LEU A 77 -14.83 5.66 10.09
C LEU A 77 -15.48 4.76 9.05
N VAL A 78 -15.57 3.46 9.31
CA VAL A 78 -16.48 2.64 8.51
C VAL A 78 -17.92 3.09 8.76
N ASN A 79 -18.67 3.31 7.68
CA ASN A 79 -20.10 3.60 7.68
C ASN A 79 -20.87 2.62 8.57
N ARG A 80 -21.74 3.13 9.45
CA ARG A 80 -22.42 2.35 10.52
C ARG A 80 -23.18 1.14 9.98
N GLU A 81 -23.74 1.28 8.80
CA GLU A 81 -24.51 0.29 8.07
C GLU A 81 -23.67 -0.98 7.80
N LEU A 82 -22.39 -0.80 7.50
CA LEU A 82 -21.45 -1.89 7.23
C LEU A 82 -20.92 -2.57 8.49
N TRP A 83 -21.12 -2.01 9.69
CA TRP A 83 -20.65 -2.65 10.91
C TRP A 83 -21.30 -4.01 11.11
N LYS A 84 -22.61 -4.14 10.84
CA LYS A 84 -23.32 -5.42 10.93
C LYS A 84 -22.73 -6.48 10.00
N VAL A 85 -22.22 -6.06 8.85
CA VAL A 85 -21.58 -6.93 7.86
C VAL A 85 -20.19 -7.38 8.32
N LEU A 86 -19.42 -6.48 8.95
CA LEU A 86 -18.04 -6.75 9.33
C LEU A 86 -17.87 -7.83 10.42
N LYS A 87 -18.86 -8.04 11.29
CA LYS A 87 -18.84 -9.04 12.38
C LYS A 87 -17.45 -9.18 13.04
N THR A 88 -16.74 -10.29 12.80
CA THR A 88 -15.44 -10.65 13.39
C THR A 88 -14.25 -9.87 12.81
N LYS A 89 -14.43 -9.13 11.72
CA LYS A 89 -13.37 -8.34 11.06
C LYS A 89 -13.34 -6.88 11.50
N ARG A 90 -14.27 -6.46 12.39
CA ARG A 90 -14.31 -5.11 12.96
C ARG A 90 -13.02 -4.75 13.67
N GLU A 91 -12.48 -5.65 14.48
CA GLU A 91 -11.26 -5.41 15.25
C GLU A 91 -10.06 -5.14 14.34
N GLY A 92 -9.97 -5.87 13.22
CA GLY A 92 -8.93 -5.63 12.20
C GLY A 92 -9.04 -4.25 11.56
N ASP A 93 -10.26 -3.79 11.25
CA ASP A 93 -10.45 -2.42 10.73
C ASP A 93 -10.13 -1.36 11.80
N VAL A 94 -10.57 -1.56 13.05
CA VAL A 94 -10.26 -0.66 14.17
C VAL A 94 -8.74 -0.56 14.41
N ALA A 95 -8.00 -1.67 14.31
CA ALA A 95 -6.54 -1.66 14.38
C ALA A 95 -5.92 -0.81 13.26
N MET A 96 -6.43 -0.94 12.03
CA MET A 96 -5.97 -0.13 10.90
C MET A 96 -6.40 1.34 11.00
N GLN A 97 -7.53 1.64 11.63
CA GLN A 97 -7.93 3.01 11.97
C GLN A 97 -6.91 3.63 12.93
N LYS A 98 -6.49 2.91 13.98
CA LYS A 98 -5.47 3.41 14.92
C LYS A 98 -4.14 3.72 14.21
N VAL A 99 -3.69 2.85 13.30
CA VAL A 99 -2.49 3.13 12.48
C VAL A 99 -2.67 4.39 11.63
N SER A 100 -3.82 4.52 10.95
CA SER A 100 -4.14 5.70 10.15
C SER A 100 -4.21 6.98 11.01
N GLN A 101 -4.67 6.85 12.26
CA GLN A 101 -4.77 7.93 13.23
C GLN A 101 -3.39 8.40 13.66
N THR A 102 -2.43 7.48 13.89
CA THR A 102 -1.01 7.83 14.11
C THR A 102 -0.48 8.69 12.97
N CYS A 103 -0.63 8.24 11.72
CA CYS A 103 -0.11 8.94 10.55
C CYS A 103 -0.76 10.31 10.37
N SER A 104 -2.07 10.41 10.59
CA SER A 104 -2.81 11.68 10.51
C SER A 104 -2.36 12.66 11.60
N SER A 105 -2.14 12.16 12.81
CA SER A 105 -1.62 12.96 13.93
C SER A 105 -0.21 13.49 13.63
N ALA A 106 0.66 12.63 13.08
CA ALA A 106 2.00 13.02 12.65
C ALA A 106 1.95 14.12 11.58
N LEU A 107 1.07 13.99 10.57
CA LEU A 107 0.87 15.01 9.54
C LEU A 107 0.49 16.36 10.15
N VAL A 108 -0.43 16.39 11.12
CA VAL A 108 -0.82 17.66 11.77
C VAL A 108 0.33 18.26 12.58
N MET A 109 1.12 17.43 13.28
CA MET A 109 2.31 17.91 13.99
C MET A 109 3.34 18.52 13.04
N VAL A 110 3.57 17.88 11.89
CA VAL A 110 4.44 18.41 10.82
C VAL A 110 3.91 19.74 10.30
N LEU A 111 2.61 19.86 10.03
CA LEU A 111 2.00 21.11 9.57
C LEU A 111 2.09 22.23 10.62
N LYS A 112 1.97 21.91 11.91
CA LYS A 112 2.19 22.86 13.01
C LYS A 112 3.64 23.33 13.06
N ALA A 113 4.60 22.43 12.94
CA ALA A 113 6.02 22.78 12.87
C ALA A 113 6.31 23.68 11.67
N LEU A 114 5.78 23.33 10.49
CA LEU A 114 5.90 24.14 9.28
C LEU A 114 5.31 25.55 9.46
N ASN A 115 4.17 25.67 10.14
CA ASN A 115 3.57 26.97 10.44
C ASN A 115 4.44 27.81 11.39
N ILE A 116 5.08 27.18 12.38
CA ILE A 116 6.03 27.86 13.28
C ILE A 116 7.25 28.36 12.49
N ILE A 117 7.87 27.51 11.68
CA ILE A 117 9.07 27.89 10.91
C ILE A 117 8.73 28.99 9.91
N LYS A 118 7.60 28.87 9.19
CA LYS A 118 7.10 29.92 8.28
C LYS A 118 6.96 31.28 8.94
N THR A 119 6.62 31.33 10.24
CA THR A 119 6.38 32.59 10.96
C THR A 119 7.60 33.11 11.72
N LYS A 120 8.58 32.25 12.06
CA LYS A 120 9.66 32.58 12.99
C LYS A 120 11.07 32.27 12.50
N GLY A 121 11.26 31.67 11.33
CA GLY A 121 12.57 31.21 10.87
C GLY A 121 12.73 31.21 9.35
N ASP A 122 13.86 30.68 8.90
CA ASP A 122 14.12 30.43 7.47
C ASP A 122 13.61 29.04 7.07
N MET A 123 12.95 28.99 5.92
CA MET A 123 12.37 27.79 5.31
C MET A 123 13.22 27.27 4.14
N SER A 124 14.27 27.98 3.72
CA SER A 124 15.03 27.72 2.49
C SER A 124 15.45 26.25 2.33
N GLU A 125 16.14 25.70 3.33
CA GLU A 125 16.64 24.31 3.32
C GLU A 125 15.57 23.28 3.73
N THR A 126 14.62 23.65 4.58
CA THR A 126 13.62 22.70 5.13
C THR A 126 12.39 22.54 4.24
N LYS A 127 12.09 23.51 3.38
CA LYS A 127 10.93 23.49 2.47
C LYS A 127 10.88 22.26 1.55
N PRO A 128 11.96 21.83 0.86
CA PRO A 128 11.90 20.61 0.05
C PRO A 128 11.63 19.37 0.91
N ILE A 129 12.25 19.27 2.09
CA ILE A 129 12.07 18.14 3.03
C ILE A 129 10.60 18.06 3.48
N PHE A 130 10.02 19.17 3.92
CA PHE A 130 8.61 19.20 4.35
C PHE A 130 7.64 18.91 3.20
N LYS A 131 7.97 19.34 1.98
CA LYS A 131 7.16 19.05 0.77
C LYS A 131 7.13 17.55 0.51
N ASP A 132 8.26 16.88 0.57
CA ASP A 132 8.32 15.43 0.30
C ASP A 132 7.75 14.62 1.47
N LEU A 133 8.01 15.01 2.71
CA LEU A 133 7.37 14.44 3.90
C LEU A 133 5.83 14.53 3.81
N PHE A 134 5.29 15.68 3.41
CA PHE A 134 3.85 15.86 3.23
C PHE A 134 3.28 14.90 2.18
N LYS A 135 3.94 14.76 1.02
CA LYS A 135 3.49 13.83 -0.03
C LYS A 135 3.51 12.39 0.45
N VAL A 136 4.60 11.96 1.11
CA VAL A 136 4.75 10.57 1.57
C VAL A 136 3.71 10.25 2.64
N LEU A 137 3.52 11.13 3.64
CA LEU A 137 2.53 10.91 4.70
C LEU A 137 1.10 10.89 4.15
N THR A 138 0.73 11.86 3.30
CA THR A 138 -0.62 11.91 2.72
C THR A 138 -0.87 10.72 1.79
N HIS A 139 0.11 10.31 1.00
CA HIS A 139 0.03 9.10 0.20
C HIS A 139 -0.16 7.85 1.07
N GLY A 140 0.59 7.73 2.18
CA GLY A 140 0.45 6.64 3.15
C GLY A 140 -0.96 6.57 3.74
N ILE A 141 -1.54 7.70 4.14
CA ILE A 141 -2.92 7.78 4.65
C ILE A 141 -3.93 7.34 3.58
N CYS A 142 -3.78 7.84 2.34
CA CYS A 142 -4.64 7.44 1.21
C CYS A 142 -4.53 5.93 0.93
N THR A 143 -3.31 5.38 0.95
CA THR A 143 -3.05 3.95 0.75
C THR A 143 -3.61 3.12 1.88
N ALA A 144 -3.55 3.57 3.14
CA ALA A 144 -4.18 2.90 4.28
C ALA A 144 -5.71 2.82 4.09
N ASN A 145 -6.36 3.92 3.70
CA ASN A 145 -7.80 3.93 3.42
C ASN A 145 -8.17 2.98 2.27
N ARG A 146 -7.39 2.97 1.18
CA ARG A 146 -7.58 2.01 0.08
C ARG A 146 -7.42 0.57 0.56
N LYS A 147 -6.41 0.29 1.39
CA LYS A 147 -6.18 -1.05 1.93
C LYS A 147 -7.33 -1.49 2.83
N ARG A 148 -7.86 -0.60 3.67
CA ARG A 148 -9.06 -0.86 4.48
C ARG A 148 -10.26 -1.23 3.61
N LYS A 149 -10.54 -0.47 2.54
CA LYS A 149 -11.59 -0.83 1.56
C LYS A 149 -11.34 -2.19 0.92
N GLN A 150 -10.11 -2.52 0.52
CA GLN A 150 -9.76 -3.83 -0.06
C GLN A 150 -9.99 -4.98 0.92
N MET A 151 -9.67 -4.80 2.20
CA MET A 151 -9.90 -5.81 3.24
C MET A 151 -11.40 -6.01 3.53
N ILE A 152 -12.19 -4.95 3.41
CA ILE A 152 -13.65 -5.00 3.61
C ILE A 152 -14.36 -5.61 2.40
N ARG A 153 -13.87 -5.38 1.18
CA ARG A 153 -14.46 -5.85 -0.08
C ARG A 153 -14.90 -7.32 -0.10
N PRO A 154 -14.11 -8.32 0.34
CA PRO A 154 -14.55 -9.72 0.33
C PRO A 154 -15.66 -10.03 1.33
N ILE A 155 -15.85 -9.19 2.35
CA ILE A 155 -16.83 -9.37 3.43
C ILE A 155 -18.20 -8.84 2.99
N VAL A 156 -18.21 -7.81 2.15
CA VAL A 156 -19.42 -7.19 1.61
C VAL A 156 -20.07 -8.10 0.55
N PRO A 157 -21.42 -8.21 0.51
CA PRO A 157 -22.13 -8.99 -0.50
C PRO A 157 -21.72 -8.62 -1.93
N GLY A 158 -21.69 -9.60 -2.83
CA GLY A 158 -21.16 -9.46 -4.20
C GLY A 158 -21.64 -8.22 -4.93
N LYS A 159 -22.97 -7.99 -4.94
CA LYS A 159 -23.60 -6.82 -5.59
C LYS A 159 -23.12 -5.45 -5.09
N TYR A 160 -22.62 -5.38 -3.86
CA TYR A 160 -22.16 -4.15 -3.22
C TYR A 160 -20.63 -3.99 -3.20
N ARG A 161 -19.86 -4.94 -3.77
CA ARG A 161 -18.40 -4.86 -3.82
C ARG A 161 -17.88 -3.63 -4.55
N ARG A 162 -18.66 -3.07 -5.49
CA ARG A 162 -18.35 -1.81 -6.19
C ARG A 162 -18.21 -0.62 -5.24
N LEU A 163 -18.86 -0.64 -4.07
CA LEU A 163 -18.71 0.40 -3.04
C LEU A 163 -17.27 0.48 -2.51
N CYS A 164 -16.52 -0.62 -2.57
CA CYS A 164 -15.15 -0.70 -2.08
C CYS A 164 -14.10 -0.23 -3.11
N GLU A 165 -14.53 0.22 -4.28
CA GLU A 165 -13.63 0.71 -5.33
C GLU A 165 -12.93 2.01 -4.92
N VAL A 166 -11.78 2.25 -5.56
CA VAL A 166 -10.87 3.35 -5.23
C VAL A 166 -11.54 4.71 -5.46
N ASP A 167 -12.42 4.79 -6.46
CA ASP A 167 -13.02 6.04 -6.93
C ASP A 167 -14.09 6.59 -5.99
N THR A 168 -14.55 5.81 -5.00
CA THR A 168 -15.44 6.35 -3.96
C THR A 168 -14.67 7.35 -3.10
N PRO A 169 -15.03 8.65 -3.08
CA PRO A 169 -14.35 9.62 -2.24
C PRO A 169 -14.45 9.23 -0.76
N VAL A 170 -13.36 9.44 -0.03
CA VAL A 170 -13.30 9.21 1.41
C VAL A 170 -13.56 10.54 2.10
N THR A 171 -14.51 10.56 3.05
CA THR A 171 -14.91 11.72 3.84
C THR A 171 -14.63 11.44 5.32
N GLU A 172 -15.48 11.89 6.24
CA GLU A 172 -15.54 11.35 7.60
C GLU A 172 -15.86 9.84 7.59
N PHE A 173 -16.48 9.34 6.51
CA PHE A 173 -16.76 7.94 6.32
C PHE A 173 -15.93 7.32 5.19
N LEU A 174 -15.45 6.10 5.42
CA LEU A 174 -14.56 5.36 4.52
C LEU A 174 -15.20 5.11 3.15
N PHE A 175 -16.54 4.95 3.08
CA PHE A 175 -17.29 4.74 1.85
C PHE A 175 -18.09 5.99 1.41
N GLY A 176 -17.79 7.14 2.02
CA GLY A 176 -18.45 8.42 1.80
C GLY A 176 -19.77 8.55 2.57
N ASP A 177 -20.36 9.74 2.51
CA ASP A 177 -21.51 10.10 3.36
C ASP A 177 -22.83 9.47 2.89
N ASN A 178 -22.99 9.28 1.58
CA ASN A 178 -24.24 8.83 0.98
C ASN A 178 -24.24 7.32 0.68
N LEU A 179 -23.91 6.49 1.67
CA LEU A 179 -23.83 5.04 1.45
C LEU A 179 -25.18 4.44 1.04
N ASP A 180 -26.26 4.82 1.71
CA ASP A 180 -27.61 4.30 1.43
C ASP A 180 -28.07 4.62 0.01
N GLU A 181 -27.85 5.85 -0.46
CA GLU A 181 -28.17 6.24 -1.84
C GLU A 181 -27.39 5.43 -2.88
N LYS A 182 -26.13 5.07 -2.59
CA LYS A 182 -25.31 4.24 -3.46
C LYS A 182 -25.80 2.79 -3.47
N VAL A 183 -26.22 2.27 -2.32
CA VAL A 183 -26.84 0.94 -2.19
C VAL A 183 -28.13 0.87 -3.01
N ASP A 184 -29.01 1.86 -2.87
CA ASP A 184 -30.27 1.96 -3.62
C ASP A 184 -30.04 2.02 -5.14
N LYS A 185 -29.04 2.78 -5.58
CA LYS A 185 -28.66 2.83 -7.00
C LYS A 185 -28.18 1.47 -7.51
N LEU A 186 -27.32 0.79 -6.75
CA LEU A 186 -26.84 -0.54 -7.12
C LEU A 186 -27.98 -1.56 -7.20
N ASP A 187 -28.95 -1.52 -6.29
CA ASP A 187 -30.12 -2.40 -6.32
C ASP A 187 -31.06 -2.09 -7.50
N LYS A 188 -31.14 -0.84 -7.96
CA LYS A 188 -31.88 -0.46 -9.17
C LYS A 188 -31.18 -0.92 -10.45
N ASP A 189 -29.86 -0.79 -10.51
CA ASP A 189 -29.04 -1.19 -11.66
C ASP A 189 -29.08 -2.71 -11.86
N ASP A 190 -29.00 -3.48 -10.77
CA ASP A 190 -29.08 -4.94 -10.77
C ASP A 190 -30.43 -5.45 -11.34
N LYS A 191 -31.54 -4.85 -10.89
CA LYS A 191 -32.88 -5.11 -11.44
C LYS A 191 -32.99 -4.78 -12.93
N ARG A 192 -32.23 -3.79 -13.42
CA ARG A 192 -32.22 -3.41 -14.83
C ARG A 192 -31.40 -4.39 -15.66
N SER A 193 -30.26 -4.87 -15.17
CA SER A 193 -29.46 -5.89 -15.85
C SER A 193 -30.19 -7.23 -15.94
N ASP A 194 -30.93 -7.62 -14.90
CA ASP A 194 -31.75 -8.84 -14.92
C ASP A 194 -32.87 -8.79 -15.96
N LYS A 195 -33.51 -7.62 -16.13
CA LYS A 195 -34.52 -7.43 -17.18
C LYS A 195 -33.93 -7.51 -18.58
N LEU A 196 -32.78 -6.88 -18.80
CA LEU A 196 -32.09 -6.90 -20.10
C LEU A 196 -31.62 -8.32 -20.46
N SER A 197 -31.10 -9.08 -19.50
CA SER A 197 -30.68 -10.47 -19.74
C SER A 197 -31.87 -11.38 -20.07
N MET A 198 -33.01 -11.20 -19.39
CA MET A 198 -34.26 -11.91 -19.69
C MET A 198 -34.85 -11.55 -21.07
N GLU A 199 -34.78 -10.28 -21.49
CA GLU A 199 -35.27 -9.85 -22.81
C GLU A 199 -34.36 -10.35 -23.96
N SER A 200 -33.05 -10.45 -23.72
CA SER A 200 -32.07 -10.94 -24.71
C SER A 200 -32.00 -12.47 -24.84
N GLY A 201 -32.54 -13.24 -23.89
CA GLY A 201 -32.60 -14.71 -23.93
C GLY A 201 -33.82 -15.29 -24.65
N GLY A 202 -34.69 -14.45 -25.22
CA GLY A 202 -35.95 -14.85 -25.86
C GLY A 202 -35.90 -15.12 -27.36
N VAL A 203 -34.70 -15.17 -27.97
CA VAL A 203 -34.54 -15.53 -29.38
C VAL A 203 -33.53 -16.66 -29.47
N PHE A 204 -34.00 -17.91 -29.46
CA PHE A 204 -33.54 -19.04 -30.28
C PHE A 204 -34.50 -20.22 -30.10
#